data_AF-A0A955WI15-F1
#
_entry.id   AF-A0A955WI15-F1
#
_cell.length_a   1.000
_cell.length_b   1.000
_cell.length_c   1.000
_cell.angle_alpha   90.00
_cell.angle_beta   90.00
_cell.angle_gamma   90.00
#
_symmetry.space_group_name_H-M   'P 1'
#
loop_
_entity.id
_entity.type
_entity.pdbx_description
1 polymer ?
#
loop_
_entity_poly.entity_id
_entity_poly.type
_entity_poly.pdbx_seq_one_letter_code
_entity_poly.pdbx_strand_id
1 'polypeptide(L)'
;SSLTVALGGGAFAFGEGSAPLTALRDAGVRVVRTSAALAAAEPEPGVPLFGFFAPQTLDFAVDRVDPAQPSLAGLTRAALVHLDAPETGFALVIDAGRIGEAVRAGQADRALGEVLAAHEAVAAVRAFAAARGSMTLLVTAAFRAQPAGATRFTESNDDVTLFAEGAGAADLPELGSLDLVAVTAAARAALFGGPLELPTTLVPDGDLRDLRWRAADQRYVSNFGAGFNSLTGLSVDADGHGLTIGLSGAFERRAAGTGNAVIVLVDADFGRATGPNALDGRFNDLDGAADRALSRLNLAAPPVPGFGADFAFALVGGQPIRFNAPPAAGELVAFGGLRGVADRPDDFAWLPSTVNIAPQAVALPGMPGQPVAEPLPTRGLEVSLPWTALYPDGFPQRMRIGLIALLSNGDDCASNQFLPVLPNDPVQPCAGGINALPAVIVADLELSPEGVPAVRNIAIFP
;
A
#
# COMPACT_ATOMS: atom_id res chain seq x y z
N SER A 1 -2.10 -25.84 -12.30
CA SER A 1 -1.34 -25.54 -13.53
C SER A 1 0.14 -25.50 -13.18
N SER A 2 0.99 -26.12 -14.00
CA SER A 2 2.46 -26.06 -13.83
C SER A 2 3.01 -24.87 -14.64
N LEU A 3 4.02 -24.18 -14.10
CA LEU A 3 4.73 -23.11 -14.81
C LEU A 3 5.57 -23.70 -15.95
N THR A 4 5.24 -23.35 -17.19
CA THR A 4 5.91 -23.90 -18.39
C THR A 4 7.07 -23.04 -18.88
N VAL A 5 7.01 -21.72 -18.65
CA VAL A 5 8.03 -20.76 -19.07
C VAL A 5 8.34 -19.79 -17.95
N ALA A 6 9.62 -19.61 -17.61
CA ALA A 6 10.09 -18.60 -16.65
C ALA A 6 11.41 -17.99 -17.14
N LEU A 7 11.42 -16.72 -17.53
CA LEU A 7 12.59 -16.10 -18.15
C LEU A 7 12.92 -14.76 -17.45
N GLY A 8 14.15 -14.60 -16.96
CA GLY A 8 14.54 -13.38 -16.25
C GLY A 8 16.00 -13.37 -15.76
N GLY A 9 16.25 -12.56 -14.73
CA GLY A 9 17.52 -12.61 -13.97
C GLY A 9 17.48 -13.70 -12.88
N GLY A 10 18.22 -13.49 -11.79
CA GLY A 10 18.15 -14.33 -10.59
C GLY A 10 19.09 -15.53 -10.59
N ALA A 11 20.08 -15.58 -11.48
CA ALA A 11 21.00 -16.71 -11.61
C ALA A 11 21.75 -17.04 -10.31
N PHE A 12 21.89 -16.09 -9.38
CA PHE A 12 22.48 -16.35 -8.05
C PHE A 12 21.76 -17.47 -7.28
N ALA A 13 20.44 -17.53 -7.36
CA ALA A 13 19.65 -18.58 -6.70
C ALA A 13 19.75 -19.94 -7.42
N PHE A 14 20.22 -19.95 -8.67
CA PHE A 14 20.29 -21.13 -9.56
C PHE A 14 21.72 -21.38 -10.07
N GLY A 15 22.71 -21.14 -9.20
CA GLY A 15 24.12 -21.45 -9.48
C GLY A 15 24.36 -22.94 -9.72
N GLU A 16 25.46 -23.28 -10.40
CA GLU A 16 25.83 -24.68 -10.60
C GLU A 16 26.00 -25.42 -9.27
N GLY A 17 25.43 -26.63 -9.19
CA GLY A 17 25.41 -27.44 -7.95
C GLY A 17 24.41 -26.99 -6.88
N SER A 18 23.65 -25.91 -7.11
CA SER A 18 22.62 -25.48 -6.16
C SER A 18 21.43 -26.46 -6.13
N ALA A 19 20.80 -26.59 -4.96
CA ALA A 19 19.60 -27.42 -4.80
C ALA A 19 18.44 -26.98 -5.72
N PRO A 20 18.13 -25.67 -5.90
CA PRO A 20 17.09 -25.24 -6.82
C PRO A 20 17.36 -25.62 -8.28
N LEU A 21 18.60 -25.46 -8.77
CA LEU A 21 18.96 -25.85 -10.13
C LEU A 21 18.87 -27.37 -10.32
N THR A 22 19.31 -28.14 -9.32
CA THR A 22 19.22 -29.61 -9.34
C THR A 22 17.76 -30.05 -9.42
N ALA A 23 16.88 -29.46 -8.61
CA ALA A 23 15.45 -29.74 -8.65
C ALA A 23 14.81 -29.43 -10.01
N LEU A 24 15.21 -28.34 -10.68
CA LEU A 24 14.74 -28.04 -12.04
C LEU A 24 15.20 -29.11 -13.04
N ARG A 25 16.47 -29.53 -12.98
CA ARG A 25 17.03 -30.57 -13.86
C ARG A 25 16.34 -31.91 -13.64
N ASP A 26 16.14 -32.31 -12.38
CA ASP A 26 15.46 -33.56 -12.01
C ASP A 26 14.00 -33.56 -12.46
N ALA A 27 13.35 -32.39 -12.49
CA ALA A 27 12.01 -32.20 -13.02
C ALA A 27 11.94 -32.13 -14.56
N GLY A 28 13.07 -32.32 -15.27
CA GLY A 28 13.13 -32.29 -16.73
C GLY A 28 13.01 -30.89 -17.33
N VAL A 29 13.25 -29.83 -16.55
CA VAL A 29 13.19 -28.45 -17.04
C VAL A 29 14.44 -28.13 -17.86
N ARG A 30 14.24 -27.59 -19.06
CA ARG A 30 15.33 -27.03 -19.88
C ARG A 30 15.75 -25.68 -19.29
N VAL A 31 17.02 -25.57 -18.89
CA VAL A 31 17.58 -24.33 -18.34
C VAL A 31 18.53 -23.67 -19.36
N VAL A 32 18.29 -22.41 -19.69
CA VAL A 32 19.16 -21.58 -20.56
C VAL A 32 19.71 -20.38 -19.79
N ARG A 33 20.90 -19.89 -20.19
CA ARG A 33 21.58 -18.77 -19.50
C ARG A 33 22.09 -17.66 -20.41
N THR A 34 21.92 -17.79 -21.71
CA THR A 34 22.36 -16.78 -22.68
C THR A 34 21.29 -16.55 -23.74
N SER A 35 21.29 -15.37 -24.34
CA SER A 35 20.44 -14.99 -25.46
C SER A 35 20.56 -15.98 -26.62
N ALA A 36 21.79 -16.43 -26.93
CA ALA A 36 22.02 -17.44 -27.97
C ALA A 36 21.40 -18.81 -27.62
N ALA A 37 21.54 -19.27 -26.37
CA ALA A 37 20.92 -20.51 -25.93
C ALA A 37 19.39 -20.43 -25.89
N LEU A 38 18.84 -19.26 -25.52
CA LEU A 38 17.40 -19.00 -25.58
C LEU A 38 16.88 -19.05 -27.02
N ALA A 39 17.59 -18.43 -27.97
CA ALA A 39 17.21 -18.42 -29.38
C ALA A 39 17.30 -19.81 -30.03
N ALA A 40 18.18 -20.68 -29.55
CA ALA A 40 18.32 -22.06 -30.02
C ALA A 40 17.40 -23.06 -29.31
N ALA A 41 16.68 -22.64 -28.27
CA ALA A 41 15.76 -23.50 -27.55
C ALA A 41 14.46 -23.62 -28.36
N GLU A 42 14.26 -24.76 -29.00
CA GLU A 42 13.03 -25.08 -29.72
C GLU A 42 11.97 -25.64 -28.77
N PRO A 43 10.67 -25.31 -28.93
CA PRO A 43 9.60 -25.88 -28.12
C PRO A 43 9.59 -27.41 -28.20
N GLU A 44 9.50 -28.06 -27.04
CA GLU A 44 9.39 -29.52 -26.94
C GLU A 44 8.18 -29.86 -26.05
N PRO A 45 7.22 -30.68 -26.54
CA PRO A 45 6.03 -31.03 -25.78
C PRO A 45 6.38 -31.61 -24.40
N GLY A 46 5.83 -31.01 -23.35
CA GLY A 46 6.02 -31.47 -21.97
C GLY A 46 7.34 -31.07 -21.31
N VAL A 47 8.20 -30.29 -21.99
CA VAL A 47 9.48 -29.81 -21.44
C VAL A 47 9.39 -28.32 -21.12
N PRO A 48 9.36 -27.92 -19.83
CA PRO A 48 9.36 -26.49 -19.46
C PRO A 48 10.69 -25.80 -19.82
N LEU A 49 10.63 -24.51 -20.12
CA LEU A 49 11.80 -23.67 -20.42
C LEU A 49 12.02 -22.60 -19.34
N PHE A 50 13.15 -22.67 -18.65
CA PHE A 50 13.53 -21.70 -17.62
C PHE A 50 14.83 -20.99 -18.03
N GLY A 51 14.92 -19.68 -17.86
CA GLY A 51 16.02 -18.85 -18.35
C GLY A 51 16.50 -17.85 -17.30
N PHE A 52 17.80 -17.89 -16.98
CA PHE A 52 18.43 -17.01 -15.99
C PHE A 52 19.64 -16.30 -16.61
N PHE A 53 19.48 -15.03 -16.98
CA PHE A 53 20.42 -14.31 -17.84
C PHE A 53 21.31 -13.29 -17.11
N ALA A 54 21.06 -13.05 -15.83
CA ALA A 54 21.85 -12.15 -14.99
C ALA A 54 21.86 -12.63 -13.53
N PRO A 55 22.87 -12.27 -12.71
CA PRO A 55 22.95 -12.71 -11.31
C PRO A 55 21.70 -12.35 -10.48
N GLN A 56 21.18 -11.13 -10.66
CA GLN A 56 20.00 -10.63 -9.97
C GLN A 56 18.96 -10.11 -10.96
N THR A 57 19.14 -8.90 -11.48
CA THR A 57 18.25 -8.28 -12.47
C THR A 57 18.99 -8.18 -13.81
N LEU A 58 18.27 -8.30 -14.94
CA LEU A 58 18.86 -7.94 -16.25
C LEU A 58 19.26 -6.47 -16.25
N ASP A 59 20.33 -6.12 -16.93
CA ASP A 59 20.84 -4.75 -17.04
C ASP A 59 19.78 -3.80 -17.62
N PHE A 60 19.90 -2.50 -17.30
CA PHE A 60 19.05 -1.48 -17.92
C PHE A 60 19.21 -1.51 -19.45
N ALA A 61 18.12 -1.29 -20.18
CA ALA A 61 18.08 -1.33 -21.64
C ALA A 61 19.15 -0.43 -22.29
N VAL A 62 19.39 0.76 -21.73
CA VAL A 62 20.38 1.74 -22.23
C VAL A 62 21.82 1.38 -21.86
N ASP A 63 22.03 0.58 -20.83
CA ASP A 63 23.36 0.18 -20.33
C ASP A 63 23.77 -1.23 -20.77
N ARG A 64 22.84 -2.00 -21.35
CA ARG A 64 23.05 -3.40 -21.69
C ARG A 64 24.09 -3.54 -22.80
N VAL A 65 25.29 -3.94 -22.41
CA VAL A 65 26.41 -4.22 -23.32
C VAL A 65 26.67 -5.70 -23.50
N ASP A 66 26.23 -6.54 -22.56
CA ASP A 66 26.45 -7.98 -22.61
C ASP A 66 25.49 -8.63 -23.62
N PRO A 67 25.99 -9.18 -24.75
CA PRO A 67 25.15 -9.84 -25.74
C PRO A 67 24.52 -11.15 -25.21
N ALA A 68 24.99 -11.68 -24.08
CA ALA A 68 24.38 -12.82 -23.43
C ALA A 68 23.02 -12.47 -22.79
N GLN A 69 22.74 -11.20 -22.51
CA GLN A 69 21.45 -10.79 -21.95
C GLN A 69 20.42 -10.49 -23.07
N PRO A 70 19.28 -11.20 -23.11
CA PRO A 70 18.21 -10.89 -24.04
C PRO A 70 17.48 -9.59 -23.67
N SER A 71 16.88 -8.92 -24.65
CA SER A 71 15.96 -7.80 -24.38
C SER A 71 14.61 -8.31 -23.85
N LEU A 72 13.83 -7.43 -23.22
CA LEU A 72 12.46 -7.77 -22.78
C LEU A 72 11.60 -8.26 -23.94
N ALA A 73 11.71 -7.63 -25.11
CA ALA A 73 11.05 -8.09 -26.33
C ALA A 73 11.57 -9.47 -26.81
N GLY A 74 12.87 -9.74 -26.65
CA GLY A 74 13.46 -11.06 -26.93
C GLY A 74 12.90 -12.16 -26.01
N LEU A 75 12.85 -11.89 -24.71
CA LEU A 75 12.23 -12.78 -23.72
C LEU A 75 10.76 -13.02 -24.05
N THR A 76 10.02 -11.96 -24.37
CA THR A 76 8.61 -12.00 -24.74
C THR A 76 8.37 -12.91 -25.95
N ARG A 77 9.14 -12.74 -27.03
CA ARG A 77 9.01 -13.58 -28.23
C ARG A 77 9.31 -15.05 -27.93
N ALA A 78 10.37 -15.32 -27.18
CA ALA A 78 10.71 -16.69 -26.81
C ALA A 78 9.61 -17.36 -25.97
N ALA A 79 9.04 -16.63 -25.01
CA ALA A 79 7.93 -17.12 -24.20
C ALA A 79 6.69 -17.42 -25.04
N LEU A 80 6.31 -16.50 -25.92
CA LEU A 80 5.16 -16.67 -26.81
C LEU A 80 5.33 -17.89 -27.73
N VAL A 81 6.53 -18.13 -28.27
CA VAL A 81 6.83 -19.32 -29.09
C VAL A 81 6.68 -20.62 -28.30
N HIS A 82 7.13 -20.66 -27.04
CA HIS A 82 7.04 -21.87 -26.21
C HIS A 82 5.65 -22.12 -25.63
N LEU A 83 4.83 -21.07 -25.51
CA LEU A 83 3.47 -21.15 -24.99
C LEU A 83 2.41 -21.33 -26.09
N ASP A 84 2.79 -21.25 -27.36
CA ASP A 84 1.89 -21.38 -28.51
C ASP A 84 1.42 -22.84 -28.72
N ALA A 85 0.58 -23.32 -27.80
CA ALA A 85 -0.06 -24.62 -27.87
C ALA A 85 -1.55 -24.44 -28.22
N PRO A 86 -2.02 -24.95 -29.37
CA PRO A 86 -3.39 -24.71 -29.85
C PRO A 86 -4.50 -25.20 -28.93
N GLU A 87 -4.25 -26.23 -28.12
CA GLU A 87 -5.31 -26.95 -27.41
C GLU A 87 -5.56 -26.49 -25.96
N THR A 88 -4.63 -25.76 -25.33
CA THR A 88 -4.69 -25.51 -23.88
C THR A 88 -4.75 -24.03 -23.48
N GLY A 89 -4.54 -23.11 -24.43
CA GLY A 89 -4.38 -21.68 -24.12
C GLY A 89 -3.21 -21.40 -23.17
N PHE A 90 -2.96 -20.14 -22.85
CA PHE A 90 -1.96 -19.77 -21.85
C PHE A 90 -2.27 -18.42 -21.20
N ALA A 91 -1.66 -18.20 -20.04
CA ALA A 91 -1.52 -16.88 -19.44
C ALA A 91 -0.03 -16.55 -19.39
N LEU A 92 0.33 -15.34 -19.82
CA LEU A 92 1.70 -14.85 -19.80
C LEU A 92 1.72 -13.49 -19.09
N VAL A 93 2.56 -13.37 -18.05
CA VAL A 93 2.86 -12.11 -17.39
C VAL A 93 4.22 -11.63 -17.86
N ILE A 94 4.28 -10.40 -18.35
CA ILE A 94 5.51 -9.72 -18.77
C ILE A 94 5.70 -8.55 -17.83
N ASP A 95 6.75 -8.60 -17.01
CA ASP A 95 7.06 -7.54 -16.06
C ASP A 95 8.19 -6.63 -16.60
N ALA A 96 7.90 -5.34 -16.70
CA ALA A 96 8.84 -4.28 -17.05
C ALA A 96 9.40 -3.58 -15.78
N GLY A 97 9.66 -4.33 -14.72
CA GLY A 97 9.99 -3.82 -13.38
C GLY A 97 11.20 -2.87 -13.29
N ARG A 98 12.11 -2.93 -14.29
CA ARG A 98 13.25 -2.01 -14.40
C ARG A 98 12.82 -0.54 -14.53
N ILE A 99 11.61 -0.26 -15.04
CA ILE A 99 11.04 1.11 -15.05
C ILE A 99 11.00 1.67 -13.62
N GLY A 100 10.45 0.92 -12.67
CA GLY A 100 10.34 1.35 -11.28
C GLY A 100 11.69 1.48 -10.58
N GLU A 101 12.61 0.54 -10.83
CA GLU A 101 13.97 0.66 -10.30
C GLU A 101 14.65 1.96 -10.74
N ALA A 102 14.54 2.31 -12.04
CA ALA A 102 15.10 3.55 -12.56
C ALA A 102 14.40 4.80 -12.00
N VAL A 103 13.07 4.78 -11.87
CA VAL A 103 12.29 5.89 -11.28
C VAL A 103 12.73 6.10 -9.82
N ARG A 104 12.80 5.05 -9.01
CA ARG A 104 13.25 5.13 -7.60
C ARG A 104 14.69 5.62 -7.48
N ALA A 105 15.56 5.21 -8.39
CA ALA A 105 16.94 5.67 -8.45
C ALA A 105 17.08 7.12 -8.95
N GLY A 106 16.00 7.76 -9.42
CA GLY A 106 16.02 9.11 -9.99
C GLY A 106 16.76 9.18 -11.34
N GLN A 107 16.77 8.08 -12.10
CA GLN A 107 17.51 7.92 -13.36
C GLN A 107 16.55 8.00 -14.55
N ALA A 108 16.22 9.22 -14.97
CA ALA A 108 15.19 9.45 -15.99
C ALA A 108 15.55 8.88 -17.38
N ASP A 109 16.83 8.88 -17.74
CA ASP A 109 17.36 8.27 -18.97
C ASP A 109 17.12 6.77 -19.02
N ARG A 110 17.45 6.07 -17.93
CA ARG A 110 17.19 4.63 -17.75
C ARG A 110 15.69 4.35 -17.72
N ALA A 111 14.91 5.15 -16.99
CA ALA A 111 13.46 4.98 -16.91
C ALA A 111 12.80 5.09 -18.29
N LEU A 112 13.19 6.09 -19.10
CA LEU A 112 12.68 6.25 -20.46
C LEU A 112 13.13 5.10 -21.37
N GLY A 113 14.38 4.66 -21.25
CA GLY A 113 14.90 3.51 -21.97
C GLY A 113 14.11 2.22 -21.69
N GLU A 114 13.73 2.00 -20.43
CA GLU A 114 12.90 0.85 -20.03
C GLU A 114 11.46 0.96 -20.52
N VAL A 115 10.88 2.17 -20.57
CA VAL A 115 9.56 2.40 -21.19
C VAL A 115 9.59 2.01 -22.68
N LEU A 116 10.68 2.34 -23.40
CA LEU A 116 10.86 1.92 -24.80
C LEU A 116 11.00 0.40 -24.92
N ALA A 117 11.76 -0.24 -24.02
CA ALA A 117 11.87 -1.70 -24.00
C ALA A 117 10.53 -2.40 -23.73
N ALA A 118 9.70 -1.84 -22.83
CA ALA A 118 8.34 -2.31 -22.59
C ALA A 118 7.44 -2.11 -23.82
N HIS A 119 7.56 -0.97 -24.51
CA HIS A 119 6.84 -0.70 -25.75
C HIS A 119 7.16 -1.76 -26.84
N GLU A 120 8.43 -2.14 -27.00
CA GLU A 120 8.83 -3.20 -27.95
C GLU A 120 8.25 -4.58 -27.57
N ALA A 121 8.16 -4.89 -26.28
CA ALA A 121 7.53 -6.12 -25.81
C ALA A 121 6.03 -6.14 -26.10
N VAL A 122 5.32 -5.03 -25.83
CA VAL A 122 3.90 -4.87 -26.20
C VAL A 122 3.71 -5.02 -27.70
N ALA A 123 4.58 -4.44 -28.52
CA ALA A 123 4.54 -4.59 -29.97
C ALA A 123 4.72 -6.06 -30.42
N ALA A 124 5.61 -6.82 -29.76
CA ALA A 124 5.79 -8.24 -30.02
C ALA A 124 4.52 -9.05 -29.68
N VAL A 125 3.89 -8.77 -28.54
CA VAL A 125 2.62 -9.42 -28.15
C VAL A 125 1.50 -9.08 -29.14
N ARG A 126 1.36 -7.81 -29.53
CA ARG A 126 0.36 -7.39 -30.51
C ARG A 126 0.52 -8.08 -31.85
N ALA A 127 1.75 -8.19 -32.36
CA ALA A 127 2.04 -8.89 -33.60
C ALA A 127 1.66 -10.38 -33.51
N PHE A 128 1.97 -11.03 -32.37
CA PHE A 128 1.62 -12.42 -32.12
C PHE A 128 0.10 -12.64 -32.00
N ALA A 129 -0.60 -11.73 -31.31
CA ALA A 129 -2.04 -11.76 -31.12
C ALA A 129 -2.81 -11.55 -32.44
N ALA A 130 -2.38 -10.60 -33.26
CA ALA A 130 -2.98 -10.31 -34.57
C ALA A 130 -2.96 -11.52 -35.51
N ALA A 131 -1.96 -12.40 -35.38
CA ALA A 131 -1.86 -13.63 -36.17
C ALA A 131 -2.83 -14.75 -35.71
N ARG A 132 -3.41 -14.65 -34.51
CA ARG A 132 -4.26 -15.70 -33.89
C ARG A 132 -5.72 -15.30 -33.70
N GLY A 133 -5.99 -14.02 -33.46
CA GLY A 133 -7.36 -13.47 -33.31
C GLY A 133 -8.10 -13.85 -32.02
N SER A 134 -7.55 -14.72 -31.18
CA SER A 134 -8.19 -15.28 -29.98
C SER A 134 -7.54 -14.83 -28.65
N MET A 135 -6.66 -13.83 -28.69
CA MET A 135 -5.93 -13.36 -27.52
C MET A 135 -6.51 -12.07 -26.95
N THR A 136 -6.37 -11.91 -25.64
CA THR A 136 -6.62 -10.66 -24.92
C THR A 136 -5.29 -10.16 -24.34
N LEU A 137 -4.93 -8.92 -24.64
CA LEU A 137 -3.77 -8.23 -24.10
C LEU A 137 -4.22 -7.23 -23.04
N LEU A 138 -3.63 -7.32 -21.84
CA LEU A 138 -3.79 -6.35 -20.76
C LEU A 138 -2.45 -5.66 -20.49
N VAL A 139 -2.47 -4.33 -20.38
CA VAL A 139 -1.30 -3.51 -20.03
C VAL A 139 -1.70 -2.57 -18.89
N THR A 140 -0.97 -2.65 -17.78
CA THR A 140 -1.16 -1.79 -16.60
C THR A 140 0.18 -1.55 -15.92
N ALA A 141 0.19 -0.81 -14.82
CA ALA A 141 1.37 -0.51 -14.02
C ALA A 141 1.12 -0.80 -12.53
N ALA A 142 2.17 -0.88 -11.73
CA ALA A 142 2.06 -1.03 -10.27
C ALA A 142 2.08 0.30 -9.51
N PHE A 143 2.50 1.37 -10.17
CA PHE A 143 2.55 2.73 -9.62
C PHE A 143 2.52 3.74 -10.77
N ARG A 144 2.21 5.00 -10.46
CA ARG A 144 2.34 6.12 -11.40
C ARG A 144 3.61 6.90 -11.13
N ALA A 145 4.45 7.06 -12.17
CA ALA A 145 5.58 7.96 -12.13
C ALA A 145 5.12 9.42 -12.35
N GLN A 146 5.49 10.33 -11.46
CA GLN A 146 5.20 11.76 -11.53
C GLN A 146 6.51 12.55 -11.69
N PRO A 147 6.55 13.61 -12.53
CA PRO A 147 7.71 14.49 -12.62
C PRO A 147 8.05 15.15 -11.28
N ALA A 148 9.32 15.10 -10.90
CA ALA A 148 9.87 15.72 -9.69
C ALA A 148 11.07 16.61 -10.05
N GLY A 149 10.83 17.53 -11.00
CA GLY A 149 11.86 18.34 -11.64
C GLY A 149 12.08 17.94 -13.10
N ALA A 150 13.04 18.59 -13.76
CA ALA A 150 13.27 18.41 -15.19
C ALA A 150 13.84 17.03 -15.56
N THR A 151 14.56 16.37 -14.65
CA THR A 151 15.33 15.14 -14.93
C THR A 151 15.04 14.02 -13.93
N ARG A 152 13.96 14.12 -13.15
CA ARG A 152 13.64 13.16 -12.09
C ARG A 152 12.16 12.83 -12.08
N PHE A 153 11.87 11.57 -11.75
CA PHE A 153 10.53 11.09 -11.47
C PHE A 153 10.42 10.63 -10.01
N THR A 154 9.21 10.62 -9.48
CA THR A 154 8.84 10.01 -8.19
C THR A 154 7.66 9.08 -8.38
N GLU A 155 7.54 8.05 -7.54
CA GLU A 155 6.43 7.11 -7.60
C GLU A 155 5.27 7.59 -6.70
N SER A 156 4.08 7.50 -7.24
CA SER A 156 2.81 7.70 -6.54
C SER A 156 1.99 6.42 -6.61
N ASN A 157 1.16 6.20 -5.61
CA ASN A 157 0.14 5.14 -5.63
C ASN A 157 -1.16 5.66 -6.26
N ASP A 158 -1.07 6.70 -7.10
CA ASP A 158 -2.22 7.10 -7.91
C ASP A 158 -2.64 5.95 -8.78
N ASP A 159 -3.94 5.85 -8.97
CA ASP A 159 -4.51 4.89 -9.87
C ASP A 159 -3.88 4.97 -11.28
N VAL A 160 -3.73 3.80 -11.87
CA VAL A 160 -3.12 3.57 -13.17
C VAL A 160 -4.17 3.07 -14.15
N THR A 161 -4.04 3.46 -15.41
CA THR A 161 -4.98 3.05 -16.44
C THR A 161 -4.71 1.60 -16.84
N LEU A 162 -5.76 0.79 -16.86
CA LEU A 162 -5.75 -0.51 -17.53
C LEU A 162 -6.05 -0.31 -19.02
N PHE A 163 -5.13 -0.74 -19.87
CA PHE A 163 -5.36 -0.86 -21.30
C PHE A 163 -5.67 -2.32 -21.64
N ALA A 164 -6.75 -2.54 -22.39
CA ALA A 164 -7.14 -3.86 -22.85
C ALA A 164 -7.41 -3.86 -24.37
N GLU A 165 -7.01 -4.95 -25.04
CA GLU A 165 -7.27 -5.18 -26.46
C GLU A 165 -7.49 -6.67 -26.74
N GLY A 166 -8.25 -7.00 -27.78
CA GLY A 166 -8.45 -8.36 -28.26
C GLY A 166 -9.80 -8.96 -27.88
N ALA A 167 -9.95 -10.28 -28.06
CA ALA A 167 -11.24 -10.95 -28.09
C ALA A 167 -12.05 -10.81 -26.78
N GLY A 168 -11.39 -10.83 -25.63
CA GLY A 168 -12.02 -10.69 -24.31
C GLY A 168 -11.94 -9.28 -23.73
N ALA A 169 -11.48 -8.27 -24.48
CA ALA A 169 -11.37 -6.91 -23.96
C ALA A 169 -12.72 -6.25 -23.71
N ALA A 170 -13.74 -6.60 -24.51
CA ALA A 170 -15.11 -6.08 -24.34
C ALA A 170 -15.85 -6.68 -23.14
N ASP A 171 -15.41 -7.84 -22.65
CA ASP A 171 -15.98 -8.51 -21.49
C ASP A 171 -15.41 -7.98 -20.16
N LEU A 172 -14.33 -7.20 -20.24
CA LEU A 172 -13.83 -6.45 -19.10
C LEU A 172 -14.79 -5.28 -18.86
N PRO A 173 -15.20 -5.04 -17.60
CA PRO A 173 -16.01 -3.87 -17.30
C PRO A 173 -15.31 -2.57 -17.76
N GLU A 174 -16.03 -1.44 -17.74
CA GLU A 174 -15.38 -0.12 -17.66
C GLU A 174 -14.65 -0.02 -16.31
N LEU A 175 -13.52 -0.69 -16.28
CA LEU A 175 -12.58 -0.80 -15.19
C LEU A 175 -11.76 0.47 -15.28
N GLY A 176 -12.23 1.55 -14.66
CA GLY A 176 -11.52 2.82 -14.66
C GLY A 176 -10.12 2.68 -14.04
N SER A 177 -9.93 3.32 -12.92
CA SER A 177 -8.65 3.47 -12.28
C SER A 177 -8.49 2.31 -11.27
N LEU A 178 -8.16 1.10 -11.77
CA LEU A 178 -8.13 -0.11 -10.95
C LEU A 178 -6.81 -0.33 -10.22
N ASP A 179 -6.91 -0.84 -8.99
CA ASP A 179 -5.82 -1.56 -8.33
C ASP A 179 -5.54 -2.91 -9.05
N LEU A 180 -4.29 -3.37 -9.01
CA LEU A 180 -3.78 -4.62 -9.58
C LEU A 180 -4.57 -5.85 -9.12
N VAL A 181 -5.18 -5.83 -7.93
CA VAL A 181 -5.97 -6.95 -7.43
C VAL A 181 -7.24 -7.14 -8.26
N ALA A 182 -7.91 -6.05 -8.66
CA ALA A 182 -9.05 -6.08 -9.56
C ALA A 182 -8.66 -6.49 -10.98
N VAL A 183 -7.50 -6.04 -11.48
CA VAL A 183 -6.95 -6.48 -12.77
C VAL A 183 -6.72 -7.99 -12.77
N THR A 184 -6.17 -8.52 -11.67
CA THR A 184 -5.91 -9.96 -11.51
C THR A 184 -7.20 -10.77 -11.47
N ALA A 185 -8.22 -10.28 -10.77
CA ALA A 185 -9.55 -10.90 -10.74
C ALA A 185 -10.20 -10.92 -12.14
N ALA A 186 -10.11 -9.81 -12.88
CA ALA A 186 -10.63 -9.70 -14.24
C ALA A 186 -9.89 -10.64 -15.21
N ALA A 187 -8.56 -10.70 -15.14
CA ALA A 187 -7.76 -11.64 -15.93
C ALA A 187 -8.12 -13.10 -15.62
N ARG A 188 -8.32 -13.44 -14.34
CA ARG A 188 -8.73 -14.79 -13.91
C ARG A 188 -10.11 -15.16 -14.44
N ALA A 189 -11.09 -14.26 -14.33
CA ALA A 189 -12.44 -14.48 -14.84
C ALA A 189 -12.42 -14.74 -16.36
N ALA A 190 -11.68 -13.91 -17.11
CA ALA A 190 -11.52 -14.05 -18.55
C ALA A 190 -10.81 -15.36 -18.95
N LEU A 191 -9.77 -15.78 -18.21
CA LEU A 191 -9.00 -16.98 -18.51
C LEU A 191 -9.74 -18.29 -18.21
N PHE A 192 -10.51 -18.34 -17.13
CA PHE A 192 -11.14 -19.59 -16.65
C PHE A 192 -12.65 -19.66 -16.91
N GLY A 193 -13.24 -18.65 -17.56
CA GLY A 193 -14.67 -18.65 -17.93
C GLY A 193 -15.62 -18.59 -16.75
N GLY A 194 -15.28 -17.80 -15.72
CA GLY A 194 -16.07 -17.62 -14.50
C GLY A 194 -16.61 -16.19 -14.33
N PRO A 195 -17.52 -15.96 -13.36
CA PRO A 195 -17.94 -14.60 -13.04
C PRO A 195 -16.74 -13.76 -12.55
N LEU A 196 -16.75 -12.46 -12.88
CA LEU A 196 -15.83 -11.51 -12.28
C LEU A 196 -16.19 -11.31 -10.81
N GLU A 197 -15.38 -11.90 -9.93
CA GLU A 197 -15.43 -11.65 -8.49
C GLU A 197 -14.31 -10.68 -8.13
N LEU A 198 -14.65 -9.41 -7.94
CA LEU A 198 -13.70 -8.45 -7.41
C LEU A 198 -13.37 -8.83 -5.95
N PRO A 199 -12.08 -8.74 -5.55
CA PRO A 199 -11.70 -8.97 -4.18
C PRO A 199 -12.45 -8.00 -3.26
N THR A 200 -12.99 -8.52 -2.16
CA THR A 200 -13.53 -7.70 -1.07
C THR A 200 -12.46 -7.36 -0.03
N THR A 201 -11.21 -7.69 -0.31
CA THR A 201 -10.07 -7.37 0.54
C THR A 201 -9.86 -5.87 0.54
N LEU A 202 -9.81 -5.29 1.72
CA LEU A 202 -9.52 -3.87 1.90
C LEU A 202 -8.02 -3.68 1.68
N VAL A 203 -7.66 -2.81 0.73
CA VAL A 203 -6.27 -2.49 0.41
C VAL A 203 -6.08 -1.02 0.71
N PRO A 204 -5.08 -0.62 1.52
CA PRO A 204 -4.73 0.79 1.69
C PRO A 204 -4.24 1.38 0.36
N ASP A 205 -5.14 1.91 -0.45
CA ASP A 205 -4.92 2.49 -1.77
C ASP A 205 -5.25 4.00 -1.80
N GLY A 206 -5.75 4.52 -0.67
CA GLY A 206 -6.11 5.90 -0.44
C GLY A 206 -7.53 6.24 -0.91
N ASP A 207 -8.30 5.28 -1.40
CA ASP A 207 -9.71 5.41 -1.77
C ASP A 207 -10.60 5.11 -0.57
N LEU A 208 -11.21 6.14 0.03
CA LEU A 208 -12.03 5.94 1.21
C LEU A 208 -13.45 5.44 0.89
N ARG A 209 -13.77 5.18 -0.38
CA ARG A 209 -15.12 4.76 -0.82
C ARG A 209 -15.40 3.29 -0.57
N ASP A 210 -14.36 2.48 -0.40
CA ASP A 210 -14.48 1.06 -0.10
C ASP A 210 -14.74 0.80 1.40
N LEU A 211 -14.45 1.79 2.26
CA LEU A 211 -14.72 1.75 3.70
C LEU A 211 -16.21 1.99 3.99
N ARG A 212 -16.92 0.93 4.39
CA ARG A 212 -18.38 0.95 4.54
C ARG A 212 -18.89 1.86 5.65
N TRP A 213 -18.12 2.08 6.72
CA TRP A 213 -18.62 2.75 7.92
C TRP A 213 -18.01 4.13 8.10
N ARG A 214 -18.79 5.17 7.77
CA ARG A 214 -18.45 6.55 8.14
C ARG A 214 -18.69 6.75 9.63
N ALA A 215 -17.61 6.91 10.39
CA ALA A 215 -17.65 6.92 11.85
C ALA A 215 -17.80 8.33 12.45
N ALA A 216 -17.21 9.35 11.83
CA ALA A 216 -17.37 10.75 12.24
C ALA A 216 -17.05 11.73 11.11
N ASP A 217 -17.71 12.88 11.14
CA ASP A 217 -17.49 14.03 10.26
C ASP A 217 -16.99 15.22 11.05
N GLN A 218 -15.92 15.87 10.58
CA GLN A 218 -15.47 17.11 11.17
C GLN A 218 -16.38 18.26 10.75
N ARG A 219 -16.74 19.13 11.70
CA ARG A 219 -17.52 20.35 11.42
C ARG A 219 -16.70 21.64 11.52
N TYR A 220 -15.49 21.56 12.06
CA TYR A 220 -14.59 22.70 12.23
C TYR A 220 -13.52 22.74 11.14
N VAL A 221 -13.20 23.95 10.68
CA VAL A 221 -12.06 24.19 9.79
C VAL A 221 -10.78 24.19 10.63
N SER A 222 -9.69 23.63 10.09
CA SER A 222 -8.37 23.69 10.71
C SER A 222 -7.96 25.15 10.93
N ASN A 223 -7.68 25.53 12.17
CA ASN A 223 -7.27 26.89 12.51
C ASN A 223 -5.78 27.18 12.25
N PHE A 224 -5.03 26.21 11.71
CA PHE A 224 -3.62 26.37 11.34
C PHE A 224 -3.41 26.91 9.91
N GLY A 225 -4.49 27.02 9.13
CA GLY A 225 -4.47 27.61 7.79
C GLY A 225 -4.09 26.64 6.67
N ALA A 226 -4.04 27.16 5.45
CA ALA A 226 -3.80 26.37 4.25
C ALA A 226 -2.38 25.78 4.24
N GLY A 227 -2.27 24.50 3.87
CA GLY A 227 -0.99 23.79 3.77
C GLY A 227 -0.60 22.98 5.02
N PHE A 228 -1.35 23.08 6.12
CA PHE A 228 -1.19 22.23 7.31
C PHE A 228 -2.10 20.99 7.26
N ASN A 229 -1.94 20.06 8.22
CA ASN A 229 -2.87 18.95 8.29
C ASN A 229 -4.29 19.49 8.56
N SER A 230 -5.25 18.91 7.85
CA SER A 230 -6.68 19.06 8.10
C SER A 230 -7.32 17.68 8.12
N LEU A 231 -8.25 17.47 9.04
CA LEU A 231 -8.98 16.24 9.24
C LEU A 231 -10.45 16.54 9.06
N THR A 232 -11.09 15.91 8.09
CA THR A 232 -12.48 16.16 7.72
C THR A 232 -13.43 15.02 8.02
N GLY A 233 -12.90 13.82 8.24
CA GLY A 233 -13.71 12.65 8.54
C GLY A 233 -12.89 11.43 8.88
N LEU A 234 -13.55 10.46 9.51
CA LEU A 234 -13.02 9.15 9.85
C LEU A 234 -13.99 8.09 9.35
N SER A 235 -13.47 7.15 8.58
CA SER A 235 -14.16 5.93 8.15
C SER A 235 -13.41 4.72 8.71
N VAL A 236 -14.14 3.62 8.91
CA VAL A 236 -13.58 2.35 9.39
C VAL A 236 -14.19 1.22 8.59
N ASP A 237 -13.41 0.19 8.32
CA ASP A 237 -13.93 -1.09 7.91
C ASP A 237 -12.99 -2.23 8.32
N ALA A 238 -13.43 -3.46 8.17
CA ALA A 238 -12.64 -4.64 8.49
C ALA A 238 -12.96 -5.81 7.55
N ASP A 239 -11.93 -6.62 7.31
CA ASP A 239 -12.00 -7.84 6.52
C ASP A 239 -11.23 -9.00 7.20
N GLY A 240 -10.91 -10.05 6.45
CA GLY A 240 -10.16 -11.20 6.98
C GLY A 240 -8.70 -10.91 7.35
N HIS A 241 -8.15 -9.78 6.92
CA HIS A 241 -6.74 -9.43 7.12
C HIS A 241 -6.53 -8.43 8.25
N GLY A 242 -7.44 -7.46 8.40
CA GLY A 242 -7.27 -6.43 9.42
C GLY A 242 -8.42 -5.44 9.57
N LEU A 243 -8.18 -4.46 10.43
CA LEU A 243 -8.96 -3.24 10.56
C LEU A 243 -8.35 -2.18 9.64
N THR A 244 -9.14 -1.56 8.78
CA THR A 244 -8.73 -0.40 7.99
C THR A 244 -9.38 0.86 8.52
N ILE A 245 -8.56 1.87 8.81
CA ILE A 245 -8.98 3.19 9.27
C ILE A 245 -8.67 4.19 8.18
N GLY A 246 -9.70 4.85 7.66
CA GLY A 246 -9.61 5.90 6.67
C GLY A 246 -9.79 7.27 7.29
N LEU A 247 -8.90 8.20 6.96
CA LEU A 247 -8.95 9.60 7.38
C LEU A 247 -9.06 10.49 6.14
N SER A 248 -10.18 11.21 6.01
CA SER A 248 -10.34 12.20 4.95
C SER A 248 -9.77 13.52 5.40
N GLY A 249 -9.11 14.25 4.49
CA GLY A 249 -8.46 15.51 4.83
C GLY A 249 -7.33 15.88 3.90
N ALA A 250 -6.50 16.82 4.35
CA ALA A 250 -5.25 17.18 3.69
C ALA A 250 -4.11 16.97 4.68
N PHE A 251 -3.04 16.30 4.27
CA PHE A 251 -1.94 15.90 5.14
C PHE A 251 -0.63 16.48 4.58
N GLU A 252 -0.02 17.39 5.33
CA GLU A 252 1.17 18.12 4.92
C GLU A 252 2.37 17.19 4.82
N ARG A 253 3.00 17.18 3.64
CA ARG A 253 4.25 16.48 3.37
C ARG A 253 5.44 17.37 3.69
N ARG A 254 6.18 17.08 4.76
CA ARG A 254 7.42 17.79 5.13
C ARG A 254 8.66 16.90 5.10
N ALA A 255 9.84 17.51 5.11
CA ALA A 255 11.08 16.77 5.35
C ALA A 255 11.00 15.98 6.66
N ALA A 256 11.63 14.80 6.66
CA ALA A 256 11.58 13.84 7.76
C ALA A 256 11.89 14.52 9.11
N GLY A 257 11.03 14.26 10.11
CA GLY A 257 11.27 14.70 11.48
C GLY A 257 10.79 16.10 11.87
N THR A 258 9.88 16.73 11.11
CA THR A 258 9.37 18.07 11.44
C THR A 258 7.87 18.11 11.79
N GLY A 259 7.58 18.64 13.00
CA GLY A 259 6.42 19.45 13.42
C GLY A 259 4.98 18.93 13.34
N ASN A 260 4.55 18.31 12.24
CA ASN A 260 3.14 17.95 12.09
C ASN A 260 2.96 16.43 12.11
N ALA A 261 1.91 15.96 12.75
CA ALA A 261 1.58 14.53 12.77
C ALA A 261 0.07 14.30 12.60
N VAL A 262 -0.26 13.17 11.99
CA VAL A 262 -1.59 12.57 12.07
C VAL A 262 -1.49 11.44 13.08
N ILE A 263 -2.37 11.44 14.08
CA ILE A 263 -2.32 10.46 15.16
C ILE A 263 -3.69 9.80 15.29
N VAL A 264 -3.70 8.48 15.37
CA VAL A 264 -4.87 7.67 15.70
C VAL A 264 -4.57 6.88 16.96
N LEU A 265 -5.36 7.08 18.00
CA LEU A 265 -5.32 6.25 19.21
C LEU A 265 -6.33 5.12 19.04
N VAL A 266 -5.89 3.91 19.37
CA VAL A 266 -6.67 2.69 19.22
C VAL A 266 -6.68 1.95 20.56
N ASP A 267 -7.87 1.80 21.11
CA ASP A 267 -8.18 0.93 22.24
C ASP A 267 -8.75 -0.37 21.65
N ALA A 268 -8.02 -1.47 21.74
CA ALA A 268 -8.36 -2.71 21.08
C ALA A 268 -9.38 -3.56 21.87
N ASP A 269 -9.68 -3.19 23.11
CA ASP A 269 -10.58 -3.94 23.99
C ASP A 269 -11.55 -3.05 24.79
N PHE A 270 -12.01 -1.97 24.17
CA PHE A 270 -12.83 -0.91 24.75
C PHE A 270 -13.82 -1.40 25.80
N GLY A 271 -13.72 -0.82 27.00
CA GLY A 271 -14.46 -1.21 28.18
C GLY A 271 -13.58 -1.86 29.25
N ARG A 272 -12.34 -2.23 28.93
CA ARG A 272 -11.37 -2.80 29.88
C ARG A 272 -10.45 -1.77 30.51
N ALA A 273 -10.30 -0.59 29.89
CA ALA A 273 -9.38 0.46 30.31
C ALA A 273 -7.93 -0.07 30.47
N THR A 274 -7.48 -0.87 29.50
CA THR A 274 -6.06 -1.25 29.35
C THR A 274 -5.28 -0.10 28.70
N GLY A 275 -3.95 -0.13 28.78
CA GLY A 275 -3.12 0.99 28.34
C GLY A 275 -2.89 2.08 29.40
N PRO A 276 -2.25 3.20 29.04
CA PRO A 276 -1.83 4.23 29.98
C PRO A 276 -2.97 5.18 30.42
N ASN A 277 -2.99 5.51 31.72
CA ASN A 277 -3.94 6.46 32.33
C ASN A 277 -3.72 7.94 31.92
N ALA A 278 -2.65 8.25 31.19
CA ALA A 278 -2.39 9.53 30.56
C ALA A 278 -1.33 9.29 29.47
N LEU A 279 -1.47 9.94 28.31
CA LEU A 279 -0.42 9.91 27.29
C LEU A 279 0.69 10.92 27.62
N ASP A 280 0.33 12.01 28.29
CA ASP A 280 1.26 12.95 28.91
C ASP A 280 1.99 12.29 30.09
N GLY A 281 3.33 12.29 30.03
CA GLY A 281 4.21 11.74 31.07
C GLY A 281 4.45 10.23 31.03
N ARG A 282 3.87 9.48 30.08
CA ARG A 282 4.19 8.05 29.86
C ARG A 282 5.24 7.85 28.78
N PHE A 283 5.23 8.58 27.66
CA PHE A 283 6.30 8.48 26.66
C PHE A 283 7.45 9.43 27.01
N ASN A 284 8.32 9.01 27.92
CA ASN A 284 9.55 9.75 28.22
C ASN A 284 10.66 9.47 27.20
N ASP A 285 10.46 8.46 26.34
CA ASP A 285 11.25 8.30 25.14
C ASP A 285 10.94 9.46 24.16
N LEU A 286 11.97 10.16 23.73
CA LEU A 286 11.92 11.24 22.74
C LEU A 286 12.79 10.92 21.52
N ASP A 287 13.28 9.68 21.43
CA ASP A 287 14.14 9.18 20.37
C ASP A 287 13.30 8.97 19.12
N GLY A 288 13.19 10.02 18.29
CA GLY A 288 12.44 9.98 17.05
C GLY A 288 11.32 11.00 16.99
N ALA A 289 10.78 11.21 15.80
CA ALA A 289 9.78 12.25 15.59
C ALA A 289 8.38 11.78 16.03
N ALA A 290 8.10 10.48 15.89
CA ALA A 290 6.85 9.88 16.36
C ALA A 290 6.75 9.92 17.89
N ASP A 291 7.83 9.59 18.60
CA ASP A 291 7.94 9.67 20.06
C ASP A 291 7.67 11.08 20.58
N ARG A 292 8.35 12.07 19.99
CA ARG A 292 8.11 13.48 20.32
C ARG A 292 6.69 13.94 20.01
N ALA A 293 6.07 13.44 18.94
CA ALA A 293 4.69 13.80 18.63
C ALA A 293 3.70 13.20 19.63
N LEU A 294 3.90 11.94 20.05
CA LEU A 294 3.05 11.25 21.02
C LEU A 294 3.23 11.78 22.45
N SER A 295 4.46 12.04 22.89
CA SER A 295 4.75 12.57 24.24
C SER A 295 4.20 13.97 24.49
N ARG A 296 3.98 14.73 23.41
CA ARG A 296 3.38 16.07 23.46
C ARG A 296 1.86 16.07 23.39
N LEU A 297 1.24 14.90 23.23
CA LEU A 297 -0.21 14.78 23.39
C LEU A 297 -0.55 15.04 24.85
N ASN A 298 -0.83 16.30 25.19
CA ASN A 298 -1.40 16.68 26.47
C ASN A 298 -2.87 16.22 26.51
N LEU A 299 -3.02 14.89 26.61
CA LEU A 299 -4.22 14.11 26.70
C LEU A 299 -4.15 13.32 28.01
N ALA A 300 -4.81 13.83 29.04
CA ALA A 300 -5.14 13.01 30.21
C ALA A 300 -6.14 11.92 29.78
N ALA A 301 -6.08 10.71 30.35
CA ALA A 301 -7.07 9.69 30.03
C ALA A 301 -8.48 10.27 30.21
N PRO A 302 -9.38 10.00 29.27
CA PRO A 302 -10.65 10.69 29.26
C PRO A 302 -11.54 10.20 30.40
N PRO A 303 -12.52 11.00 30.82
CA PRO A 303 -13.58 10.55 31.71
C PRO A 303 -14.46 9.47 31.08
N VAL A 304 -14.29 9.11 29.79
CA VAL A 304 -15.02 8.05 29.10
C VAL A 304 -14.68 6.71 29.74
N PRO A 305 -15.57 6.14 30.57
CA PRO A 305 -15.24 4.95 31.34
C PRO A 305 -14.97 3.77 30.42
N GLY A 306 -13.82 3.12 30.65
CA GLY A 306 -13.43 1.93 29.88
C GLY A 306 -12.54 2.21 28.68
N PHE A 307 -12.27 3.47 28.32
CA PHE A 307 -11.28 3.78 27.28
C PHE A 307 -9.85 3.75 27.83
N GLY A 308 -8.96 3.08 27.12
CA GLY A 308 -7.52 3.25 27.28
C GLY A 308 -6.77 2.79 26.03
N ALA A 309 -5.86 3.64 25.53
CA ALA A 309 -5.22 3.39 24.26
C ALA A 309 -4.14 2.30 24.38
N ASP A 310 -4.39 1.14 23.79
CA ASP A 310 -3.41 0.04 23.68
C ASP A 310 -2.40 0.29 22.55
N PHE A 311 -2.83 1.03 21.53
CA PHE A 311 -2.01 1.34 20.37
C PHE A 311 -2.14 2.81 19.98
N ALA A 312 -1.07 3.32 19.37
CA ALA A 312 -1.07 4.60 18.71
C ALA A 312 -0.46 4.46 17.31
N PHE A 313 -1.21 4.84 16.30
CA PHE A 313 -0.65 5.13 15.00
C PHE A 313 -0.22 6.59 14.96
N ALA A 314 1.02 6.86 14.56
CA ALA A 314 1.51 8.22 14.36
C ALA A 314 2.19 8.32 12.99
N LEU A 315 1.79 9.28 12.17
CA LEU A 315 2.41 9.59 10.89
C LEU A 315 2.95 11.02 10.91
N VAL A 316 4.27 11.17 10.83
CA VAL A 316 4.91 12.49 10.94
C VAL A 316 5.22 13.04 9.55
N GLY A 317 4.78 14.28 9.31
CA GLY A 317 5.09 15.04 8.10
C GLY A 317 4.53 14.42 6.82
N GLY A 318 3.43 13.67 6.89
CA GLY A 318 2.68 13.19 5.72
C GLY A 318 3.50 12.37 4.72
N GLN A 319 4.62 11.77 5.17
CA GLN A 319 5.49 10.98 4.31
C GLN A 319 4.92 9.56 4.21
N PRO A 320 4.53 9.07 3.01
CA PRO A 320 4.15 7.68 2.87
C PRO A 320 5.33 6.79 3.28
N ILE A 321 5.08 5.86 4.19
CA ILE A 321 6.09 4.93 4.66
C ILE A 321 6.25 3.86 3.58
N ARG A 322 7.32 3.94 2.79
CA ARG A 322 7.61 2.97 1.73
C ARG A 322 8.76 2.06 2.16
N PHE A 323 8.47 0.78 2.34
CA PHE A 323 9.49 -0.22 2.67
C PHE A 323 9.87 -1.02 1.42
N ASN A 324 11.11 -0.88 0.94
CA ASN A 324 11.69 -1.80 -0.05
C ASN A 324 12.44 -2.98 0.62
N ALA A 325 12.45 -3.04 1.96
CA ALA A 325 13.07 -4.08 2.78
C ALA A 325 12.40 -4.06 4.18
N PRO A 326 12.46 -5.17 4.97
CA PRO A 326 12.02 -5.11 6.36
C PRO A 326 12.77 -3.98 7.09
N PRO A 327 12.06 -3.10 7.81
CA PRO A 327 12.62 -1.85 8.30
C PRO A 327 13.83 -2.06 9.22
N ALA A 328 14.87 -1.26 9.03
CA ALA A 328 15.82 -1.03 10.10
C ALA A 328 15.11 -0.25 11.21
N ALA A 329 15.29 -0.64 12.48
CA ALA A 329 14.57 -0.07 13.62
C ALA A 329 14.58 1.47 13.68
N GLY A 330 15.65 2.13 13.19
CA GLY A 330 15.77 3.59 13.18
C GLY A 330 14.92 4.34 12.14
N GLU A 331 14.41 3.68 11.09
CA GLU A 331 13.55 4.34 10.08
C GLU A 331 12.09 4.42 10.55
N LEU A 332 11.58 3.35 11.19
CA LEU A 332 10.27 3.37 11.83
C LEU A 332 10.16 4.53 12.82
N VAL A 333 11.21 4.69 13.64
CA VAL A 333 11.41 5.76 14.63
C VAL A 333 11.31 7.18 14.02
N ALA A 334 11.72 7.36 12.76
CA ALA A 334 11.82 8.68 12.13
C ALA A 334 10.55 9.13 11.38
N PHE A 335 9.80 8.19 10.78
CA PHE A 335 8.72 8.52 9.83
C PHE A 335 7.30 8.29 10.38
N GLY A 336 7.11 7.32 11.27
CA GLY A 336 5.79 6.94 11.78
C GLY A 336 5.44 5.47 11.56
N GLY A 337 4.25 5.05 12.02
CA GLY A 337 3.75 3.68 11.94
C GLY A 337 2.89 3.29 13.15
N LEU A 338 2.50 2.02 13.24
CA LEU A 338 1.72 1.49 14.38
C LEU A 338 2.63 1.19 15.56
N ARG A 339 2.17 1.57 16.75
CA ARG A 339 2.88 1.39 18.02
C ARG A 339 1.94 0.76 19.03
N GLY A 340 2.41 -0.22 19.81
CA GLY A 340 1.63 -0.90 20.84
C GLY A 340 2.28 -0.87 22.22
N VAL A 341 1.51 -1.05 23.28
CA VAL A 341 2.03 -1.17 24.66
C VAL A 341 3.08 -2.28 24.72
N ALA A 342 4.33 -1.90 25.06
CA ALA A 342 5.40 -2.86 25.34
C ALA A 342 5.44 -3.20 26.83
N ASP A 343 6.27 -4.18 27.21
CA ASP A 343 6.57 -4.51 28.62
C ASP A 343 7.21 -3.34 29.39
N ARG A 344 7.61 -2.28 28.68
CA ARG A 344 8.13 -1.06 29.27
C ARG A 344 6.98 -0.07 29.50
N PRO A 345 6.80 0.45 30.72
CA PRO A 345 5.71 1.35 31.05
C PRO A 345 5.81 2.73 30.37
N ASP A 346 6.94 3.02 29.72
CA ASP A 346 7.27 4.31 29.10
C ASP A 346 7.61 4.26 27.61
N ASP A 347 7.41 3.12 26.95
CA ASP A 347 7.79 2.91 25.55
C ASP A 347 6.74 2.06 24.82
N PHE A 348 6.45 2.42 23.56
CA PHE A 348 5.61 1.62 22.69
C PHE A 348 6.45 0.82 21.70
N ALA A 349 6.18 -0.48 21.58
CA ALA A 349 6.80 -1.32 20.57
C ALA A 349 6.28 -0.98 19.17
N TRP A 350 7.19 -0.88 18.21
CA TRP A 350 6.83 -0.79 16.80
C TRP A 350 6.19 -2.06 16.30
N LEU A 351 5.05 -1.92 15.62
CA LEU A 351 4.30 -3.02 15.02
C LEU A 351 4.16 -2.80 13.50
N PRO A 352 4.05 -3.90 12.73
CA PRO A 352 3.75 -3.80 11.31
C PRO A 352 2.38 -3.15 11.08
N SER A 353 2.35 -2.13 10.22
CA SER A 353 1.13 -1.61 9.63
C SER A 353 1.39 -1.20 8.18
N THR A 354 0.32 -1.14 7.39
CA THR A 354 0.37 -0.64 6.03
C THR A 354 -0.34 0.70 5.98
N VAL A 355 0.32 1.69 5.39
CA VAL A 355 -0.18 3.07 5.31
C VAL A 355 -0.13 3.52 3.86
N ASN A 356 -1.20 4.14 3.40
CA ASN A 356 -1.21 4.81 2.12
C ASN A 356 -1.88 6.17 2.24
N ILE A 357 -1.38 7.15 1.48
CA ILE A 357 -2.00 8.48 1.38
C ILE A 357 -2.24 8.73 -0.09
N ALA A 358 -3.50 8.98 -0.45
CA ALA A 358 -3.85 9.39 -1.78
C ALA A 358 -3.15 10.72 -2.12
N PRO A 359 -2.52 10.88 -3.30
CA PRO A 359 -1.80 12.10 -3.66
C PRO A 359 -2.65 13.38 -3.60
N GLN A 360 -3.97 13.26 -3.79
CA GLN A 360 -4.92 14.38 -3.67
C GLN A 360 -5.09 14.85 -2.22
N ALA A 361 -4.83 13.97 -1.25
CA ALA A 361 -4.83 14.28 0.17
C ALA A 361 -3.47 14.80 0.65
N VAL A 362 -2.44 14.88 -0.20
CA VAL A 362 -1.12 15.39 0.19
C VAL A 362 -1.04 16.91 -0.01
N ALA A 363 -0.77 17.65 1.07
CA ALA A 363 -0.50 19.09 1.02
C ALA A 363 1.01 19.37 0.95
N LEU A 364 1.46 20.30 0.11
CA LEU A 364 2.86 20.71 0.03
C LEU A 364 3.11 22.02 0.80
N PRO A 365 4.24 22.15 1.51
CA PRO A 365 4.56 23.37 2.26
C PRO A 365 4.59 24.59 1.35
N GLY A 366 3.88 25.66 1.73
CA GLY A 366 3.86 26.92 0.99
C GLY A 366 3.09 26.90 -0.33
N MET A 367 2.55 25.76 -0.76
CA MET A 367 1.48 25.74 -1.75
C MET A 367 0.14 25.83 -1.01
N PRO A 368 -0.82 26.66 -1.45
CA PRO A 368 -2.16 26.60 -0.89
C PRO A 368 -2.68 25.18 -1.10
N GLY A 369 -2.87 24.44 0.00
CA GLY A 369 -3.67 23.22 -0.05
C GLY A 369 -5.00 23.57 -0.71
N GLN A 370 -5.51 22.70 -1.59
CA GLN A 370 -6.86 22.94 -2.08
C GLN A 370 -7.76 23.03 -0.84
N PRO A 371 -8.54 24.11 -0.69
CA PRO A 371 -9.55 24.14 0.37
C PRO A 371 -10.38 22.89 0.20
N VAL A 372 -10.62 22.16 1.29
CA VAL A 372 -11.52 21.01 1.27
C VAL A 372 -12.92 21.55 0.98
N ALA A 373 -13.21 21.69 -0.31
CA ALA A 373 -14.51 22.05 -0.80
C ALA A 373 -15.34 20.78 -0.80
N GLU A 374 -16.53 20.86 -0.20
CA GLU A 374 -17.55 19.83 -0.34
C GLU A 374 -17.74 19.48 -1.83
N PRO A 375 -17.90 18.18 -2.18
CA PRO A 375 -18.00 17.04 -1.26
C PRO A 375 -16.68 16.68 -0.58
N LEU A 376 -16.78 16.18 0.66
CA LEU A 376 -15.66 15.61 1.42
C LEU A 376 -14.75 14.74 0.54
N PRO A 377 -13.41 14.79 0.72
CA PRO A 377 -12.49 14.03 -0.12
C PRO A 377 -12.81 12.55 -0.01
N THR A 378 -13.11 11.92 -1.15
CA THR A 378 -13.20 10.47 -1.29
C THR A 378 -11.82 9.82 -1.34
N ARG A 379 -10.77 10.63 -1.38
CA ARG A 379 -9.36 10.24 -1.37
C ARG A 379 -8.71 10.75 -0.09
N GLY A 380 -7.96 9.92 0.61
CA GLY A 380 -7.45 10.22 1.95
C GLY A 380 -6.24 9.40 2.38
N LEU A 381 -6.02 9.37 3.69
CA LEU A 381 -5.03 8.52 4.35
C LEU A 381 -5.74 7.24 4.82
N GLU A 382 -5.16 6.10 4.51
CA GLU A 382 -5.60 4.80 5.01
C GLU A 382 -4.52 4.12 5.82
N VAL A 383 -4.94 3.50 6.92
CA VAL A 383 -4.10 2.72 7.81
C VAL A 383 -4.73 1.35 7.96
N SER A 384 -4.05 0.30 7.51
CA SER A 384 -4.44 -1.08 7.79
C SER A 384 -3.63 -1.63 8.96
N LEU A 385 -4.37 -2.13 9.95
CA LEU A 385 -3.90 -2.75 11.17
C LEU A 385 -4.18 -4.26 11.07
N PRO A 386 -3.16 -5.11 10.89
CA PRO A 386 -3.38 -6.54 10.73
C PRO A 386 -3.90 -7.16 12.03
N TRP A 387 -4.83 -8.12 11.93
CA TRP A 387 -5.38 -8.79 13.11
C TRP A 387 -4.33 -9.48 13.96
N THR A 388 -3.25 -9.97 13.34
CA THR A 388 -2.12 -10.59 14.05
C THR A 388 -1.32 -9.61 14.91
N ALA A 389 -1.39 -8.31 14.64
CA ALA A 389 -0.79 -7.28 15.49
C ALA A 389 -1.72 -6.89 16.66
N LEU A 390 -3.02 -6.77 16.41
CA LEU A 390 -4.00 -6.40 17.45
C LEU A 390 -4.34 -7.57 18.37
N TYR A 391 -4.42 -8.79 17.83
CA TYR A 391 -4.82 -10.01 18.52
C TYR A 391 -3.89 -11.18 18.09
N PRO A 392 -2.66 -11.24 18.62
CA PRO A 392 -1.68 -12.26 18.23
C PRO A 392 -2.14 -13.69 18.54
N ASP A 393 -3.01 -13.87 19.54
CA ASP A 393 -3.61 -15.16 19.90
C ASP A 393 -4.89 -15.48 19.11
N GLY A 394 -5.25 -14.64 18.14
CA GLY A 394 -6.44 -14.76 17.30
C GLY A 394 -7.58 -13.83 17.70
N PHE A 395 -8.34 -13.39 16.69
CA PHE A 395 -9.46 -12.46 16.89
C PHE A 395 -10.58 -13.14 17.72
N PRO A 396 -11.05 -12.52 18.82
CA PRO A 396 -12.12 -13.07 19.64
C PRO A 396 -13.49 -13.07 18.92
N GLN A 397 -14.47 -13.84 19.39
CA GLN A 397 -15.79 -13.90 18.74
C GLN A 397 -16.47 -12.52 18.56
N ARG A 398 -16.28 -11.64 19.55
CA ARG A 398 -16.76 -10.25 19.53
C ARG A 398 -15.74 -9.35 20.22
N MET A 399 -15.53 -8.17 19.68
CA MET A 399 -14.70 -7.12 20.29
C MET A 399 -15.28 -5.75 20.04
N ARG A 400 -14.89 -4.80 20.89
CA ARG A 400 -15.21 -3.38 20.76
C ARG A 400 -13.90 -2.64 20.67
N ILE A 401 -13.73 -1.85 19.62
CA ILE A 401 -12.51 -1.08 19.38
C ILE A 401 -12.84 0.40 19.53
N GLY A 402 -12.16 1.09 20.43
CA GLY A 402 -12.24 2.52 20.64
C GLY A 402 -11.25 3.26 19.74
N LEU A 403 -11.70 4.30 19.06
CA LEU A 403 -10.92 5.05 18.08
C LEU A 403 -11.04 6.55 18.33
N ILE A 404 -9.90 7.20 18.17
CA ILE A 404 -9.74 8.64 18.22
C ILE A 404 -8.74 9.05 17.15
N ALA A 405 -9.07 10.05 16.34
CA ALA A 405 -8.11 10.67 15.43
C ALA A 405 -7.92 12.14 15.73
N LEU A 406 -6.67 12.59 15.68
CA LEU A 406 -6.29 13.97 15.92
C LEU A 406 -5.09 14.37 15.08
N LEU A 407 -4.90 15.67 14.96
CA LEU A 407 -3.74 16.25 14.29
C LEU A 407 -2.86 16.98 15.29
N SER A 408 -1.56 16.90 15.07
CA SER A 408 -0.58 17.83 15.61
C SER A 408 -0.09 18.70 14.46
N ASN A 409 -0.17 20.02 14.59
CA ASN A 409 0.21 20.99 13.56
C ASN A 409 1.24 21.95 14.15
N GLY A 410 2.48 21.50 14.31
CA GLY A 410 3.57 22.27 14.89
C GLY A 410 4.10 21.65 16.18
N ASP A 411 5.30 22.08 16.58
CA ASP A 411 6.07 21.38 17.58
C ASP A 411 5.44 21.36 18.99
N ASP A 412 4.55 22.28 19.36
CA ASP A 412 4.04 22.36 20.74
C ASP A 412 2.50 22.34 20.87
N CYS A 413 1.75 22.05 19.79
CA CYS A 413 0.29 22.15 19.79
C CYS A 413 -0.45 21.06 18.99
N ALA A 414 -1.61 20.64 19.53
CA ALA A 414 -2.61 19.89 18.79
C ALA A 414 -3.41 20.82 17.84
N SER A 415 -4.10 20.25 16.86
CA SER A 415 -5.09 20.96 16.04
C SER A 415 -6.43 21.12 16.78
N ASN A 416 -7.29 22.03 16.31
CA ASN A 416 -8.67 22.15 16.78
C ASN A 416 -9.55 21.04 16.18
N GLN A 417 -8.98 20.26 15.27
CA GLN A 417 -9.66 19.13 14.65
C GLN A 417 -9.28 17.84 15.37
N PHE A 418 -10.33 17.21 15.88
CA PHE A 418 -10.33 15.96 16.61
C PHE A 418 -11.59 15.17 16.20
N LEU A 419 -11.49 13.85 16.07
CA LEU A 419 -12.58 12.94 15.76
C LEU A 419 -12.66 11.85 16.84
N PRO A 420 -13.82 11.64 17.50
CA PRO A 420 -15.10 12.31 17.25
C PRO A 420 -15.09 13.80 17.63
N VAL A 421 -15.90 14.61 16.94
CA VAL A 421 -15.86 16.08 17.04
C VAL A 421 -16.10 16.58 18.47
N LEU A 422 -15.27 17.52 18.90
CA LEU A 422 -15.44 18.19 20.19
C LEU A 422 -16.77 18.99 20.23
N PRO A 423 -17.52 18.98 21.35
CA PRO A 423 -18.85 19.57 21.42
C PRO A 423 -18.87 21.10 21.25
N ASN A 424 -17.76 21.78 21.50
CA ASN A 424 -17.58 23.22 21.29
C ASN A 424 -16.46 23.50 20.29
N ASP A 425 -16.56 24.61 19.55
CA ASP A 425 -15.50 25.06 18.63
C ASP A 425 -14.25 25.38 19.44
N PRO A 426 -13.17 24.59 19.33
CA PRO A 426 -11.97 24.82 20.11
C PRO A 426 -11.21 25.95 19.42
N VAL A 427 -11.53 27.19 19.77
CA VAL A 427 -10.87 28.35 19.17
C VAL A 427 -9.36 28.35 19.45
N GLN A 428 -8.82 27.60 20.43
CA GLN A 428 -7.36 27.46 20.60
C GLN A 428 -6.89 26.12 21.18
N PRO A 429 -6.41 25.19 20.34
CA PRO A 429 -5.63 24.03 20.76
C PRO A 429 -4.15 24.43 20.99
N CYS A 430 -3.92 25.50 21.76
CA CYS A 430 -2.58 25.95 22.17
C CYS A 430 -2.58 26.63 23.56
N ALA A 431 -3.72 26.67 24.27
CA ALA A 431 -3.85 27.43 25.52
C ALA A 431 -3.86 26.58 26.80
N GLY A 432 -3.69 25.25 26.71
CA GLY A 432 -3.67 24.39 27.92
C GLY A 432 -3.89 22.88 27.74
N GLY A 433 -3.64 22.31 26.55
CA GLY A 433 -3.90 20.88 26.27
C GLY A 433 -5.38 20.52 26.11
N ILE A 434 -5.67 19.34 25.58
CA ILE A 434 -7.02 18.75 25.63
C ILE A 434 -7.07 17.91 26.91
N ASN A 435 -7.41 18.56 28.03
CA ASN A 435 -7.36 17.94 29.36
C ASN A 435 -8.41 16.83 29.58
N ALA A 436 -9.38 16.67 28.68
CA ALA A 436 -10.38 15.61 28.72
C ALA A 436 -10.95 15.33 27.32
N LEU A 437 -10.98 14.06 26.89
CA LEU A 437 -11.68 13.67 25.66
C LEU A 437 -13.18 13.59 25.95
N PRO A 438 -14.04 14.23 25.15
CA PRO A 438 -15.47 14.27 25.41
C PRO A 438 -16.24 13.08 24.84
N ALA A 439 -15.59 12.24 24.02
CA ALA A 439 -16.16 11.05 23.44
C ALA A 439 -15.09 10.18 22.75
N VAL A 440 -15.47 8.93 22.45
CA VAL A 440 -14.70 7.94 21.69
C VAL A 440 -15.59 7.36 20.59
N ILE A 441 -15.05 7.12 19.39
CA ILE A 441 -15.73 6.32 18.37
C ILE A 441 -15.55 4.85 18.77
N VAL A 442 -16.63 4.10 18.92
CA VAL A 442 -16.56 2.67 19.21
C VAL A 442 -17.12 1.89 18.04
N ALA A 443 -16.27 1.05 17.45
CA ALA A 443 -16.67 0.06 16.48
C ALA A 443 -16.94 -1.27 17.20
N ASP A 444 -18.14 -1.83 17.01
CA ASP A 444 -18.46 -3.17 17.48
C ASP A 444 -18.16 -4.16 16.35
N LEU A 445 -17.28 -5.13 16.60
CA LEU A 445 -16.85 -6.14 15.64
C LEU A 445 -17.28 -7.53 16.07
N GLU A 446 -17.70 -8.34 15.10
CA GLU A 446 -18.08 -9.74 15.33
C GLU A 446 -17.58 -10.62 14.18
N LEU A 447 -17.16 -11.85 14.51
CA LEU A 447 -16.84 -12.86 13.51
C LEU A 447 -18.09 -13.23 12.71
N SER A 448 -17.94 -13.32 11.38
CA SER A 448 -18.94 -13.92 10.50
C SER A 448 -19.01 -15.44 10.73
N PRO A 449 -20.04 -16.14 10.19
CA PRO A 449 -20.08 -17.60 10.20
C PRO A 449 -18.85 -18.26 9.57
N GLU A 450 -18.21 -17.58 8.62
CA GLU A 450 -16.98 -17.98 7.94
C GLU A 450 -15.71 -17.65 8.75
N GLY A 451 -15.86 -17.07 9.94
CA GLY A 451 -14.74 -16.71 10.82
C GLY A 451 -14.01 -15.43 10.43
N VAL A 452 -14.65 -14.54 9.66
CA VAL A 452 -14.06 -13.27 9.23
C VAL A 452 -14.53 -12.13 10.15
N PRO A 453 -13.64 -11.38 10.81
CA PRO A 453 -14.02 -10.19 11.58
C PRO A 453 -14.70 -9.16 10.67
N ALA A 454 -15.81 -8.58 11.14
CA ALA A 454 -16.50 -7.51 10.42
C ALA A 454 -17.07 -6.48 11.39
N VAL A 455 -17.02 -5.21 11.00
CA VAL A 455 -17.72 -4.14 11.72
C VAL A 455 -19.23 -4.35 11.59
N ARG A 456 -19.93 -4.36 12.72
CA ARG A 456 -21.38 -4.53 12.80
C ARG A 456 -22.12 -3.24 13.15
N ASN A 457 -21.45 -2.35 13.87
CA ASN A 457 -22.00 -1.10 14.33
C ASN A 457 -20.87 -0.12 14.64
N ILE A 458 -21.14 1.17 14.48
CA ILE A 458 -20.28 2.25 14.98
C ILE A 458 -21.15 3.24 15.75
N ALA A 459 -20.68 3.64 16.93
CA ALA A 459 -21.34 4.66 17.73
C ALA A 459 -20.32 5.57 18.41
N ILE A 460 -20.72 6.82 18.68
CA ILE A 460 -19.94 7.75 19.49
C ILE A 460 -20.36 7.58 20.95
N PHE A 461 -19.41 7.17 21.81
CA PHE A 461 -19.59 7.01 23.25
C PHE A 461 -19.05 8.25 23.97
N PRO A 462 -19.92 9.03 24.67
CA PRO A 462 -19.52 10.25 25.37
C PRO A 462 -18.82 10.00 26.71
#